data_AF-A0A7R9P301-F1
#
_entry.id   AF-A0A7R9P301-F1
#
_cell.length_a   1.000
_cell.length_b   1.000
_cell.length_c   1.000
_cell.angle_alpha   90.00
_cell.angle_beta   90.00
_cell.angle_gamma   90.00
#
_symmetry.space_group_name_H-M   'P 1'
#
loop_
_entity.id
_entity.type
_entity.pdbx_description
1 polymer ?
#
loop_
_entity_poly.entity_id
_entity_poly.type
_entity_poly.pdbx_seq_one_letter_code
_entity_poly.pdbx_strand_id
1 'polypeptide(L)'
;MCQRSLSADLLQLYREDEPECSELCQCSEGETLVCNTVCVERAPCQTEFAFYNHKAPAYQAYRGRCLCYSGRFICMRPSPESYNLPLGVFLFLGYSETDEALLKNHSNMTVQDAVSSLQEIMHHEVTNKTSCSLTLYNVTKENLIVMAKLSSEILRAHNKGKGHHSSLELLTKEKEECVAPLQDISEKINTHHPEFHSHLLLSIFKMAEVEVKVPSKSSGSPANPQPSLVLLLSGLVASSLVLFFRHQLMKSPPVS
;
A
#
# COMPACT_ATOMS: atom_id res chain seq x y z
N MET A 1 -36.02 -13.32 13.91
CA MET A 1 -36.23 -13.89 12.57
C MET A 1 -35.03 -13.51 11.74
N CYS A 2 -34.26 -14.49 11.26
CA CYS A 2 -33.20 -14.26 10.28
C CYS A 2 -33.86 -13.80 8.97
N GLN A 3 -33.84 -12.50 8.66
CA GLN A 3 -34.28 -12.03 7.35
C GLN A 3 -33.20 -12.43 6.33
N ARG A 4 -33.52 -13.40 5.46
CA ARG A 4 -32.70 -13.76 4.30
C ARG A 4 -32.53 -12.54 3.41
N SER A 5 -31.44 -11.81 3.59
CA SER A 5 -30.99 -10.75 2.68
C SER A 5 -30.04 -11.36 1.66
N LEU A 6 -30.27 -11.04 0.39
CA LEU A 6 -29.77 -11.76 -0.80
C LEU A 6 -28.25 -11.64 -1.10
N SER A 7 -27.37 -11.35 -0.13
CA SER A 7 -25.93 -11.21 -0.45
C SER A 7 -24.90 -11.71 0.58
N ALA A 8 -25.28 -12.14 1.78
CA ALA A 8 -24.38 -12.89 2.65
C ALA A 8 -25.16 -13.57 3.78
N ASP A 9 -25.35 -14.88 3.67
CA ASP A 9 -25.83 -15.68 4.79
C ASP A 9 -24.75 -15.83 5.89
N LEU A 10 -23.59 -15.18 5.79
CA LEU A 10 -22.45 -15.31 6.71
C LEU A 10 -21.98 -13.93 7.20
N LEU A 11 -22.07 -13.70 8.51
CA LEU A 11 -21.64 -12.49 9.21
C LEU A 11 -20.44 -12.79 10.09
N GLN A 12 -19.41 -11.94 10.05
CA GLN A 12 -18.25 -12.06 10.94
C GLN A 12 -18.31 -11.00 12.05
N LEU A 13 -18.21 -11.44 13.30
CA LEU A 13 -18.28 -10.59 14.49
C LEU A 13 -17.01 -10.74 15.32
N TYR A 14 -16.25 -9.66 15.50
CA TYR A 14 -15.04 -9.68 16.33
C TYR A 14 -15.39 -9.46 17.80
N ARG A 15 -14.67 -10.17 18.69
CA ARG A 15 -14.82 -10.00 20.15
C ARG A 15 -13.84 -8.93 20.63
N GLU A 16 -14.32 -7.95 21.40
CA GLU A 16 -13.45 -6.89 21.97
C GLU A 16 -12.40 -7.47 22.93
N ASP A 17 -12.77 -8.50 23.70
CA ASP A 17 -11.90 -9.13 24.69
C ASP A 17 -10.84 -10.05 24.07
N GLU A 18 -11.10 -10.56 22.86
CA GLU A 18 -10.28 -11.54 22.14
C GLU A 18 -10.17 -11.15 20.66
N PRO A 19 -9.36 -10.15 20.30
CA PRO A 19 -9.32 -9.59 18.94
C PRO A 19 -8.74 -10.56 17.87
N GLU A 20 -8.19 -11.70 18.27
CA GLU A 20 -7.75 -12.78 17.40
C GLU A 20 -8.85 -13.81 17.12
N CYS A 21 -9.97 -13.68 17.81
CA CYS A 21 -11.14 -14.53 17.65
C CYS A 21 -12.31 -13.72 17.06
N SER A 22 -13.07 -14.37 16.19
CA SER A 22 -14.31 -13.85 15.65
C SER A 22 -15.36 -14.95 15.61
N GLU A 23 -16.62 -14.57 15.67
CA GLU A 23 -17.75 -15.46 15.46
C GLU A 23 -18.22 -15.33 14.01
N LEU A 24 -18.26 -16.45 13.31
CA LEU A 24 -18.84 -16.57 11.98
C LEU A 24 -20.28 -17.10 12.14
N CYS A 25 -21.25 -16.22 11.95
CA CYS A 25 -22.66 -16.51 12.14
C CYS A 25 -23.36 -16.70 10.80
N GLN A 26 -24.06 -17.81 10.64
CA GLN A 26 -24.89 -18.12 9.48
C GLN A 26 -26.32 -18.47 9.86
N CYS A 27 -27.28 -18.02 9.04
CA CYS A 27 -28.68 -18.43 9.18
C CYS A 27 -28.89 -19.78 8.49
N SER A 28 -29.23 -20.81 9.26
CA SER A 28 -29.51 -22.16 8.73
C SER A 28 -30.97 -22.31 8.28
N GLU A 29 -31.29 -23.45 7.66
CA GLU A 29 -32.68 -23.83 7.41
C GLU A 29 -33.47 -23.84 8.73
N GLY A 30 -34.62 -23.15 8.76
CA GLY A 30 -35.44 -22.95 9.97
C GLY A 30 -35.27 -21.61 10.69
N GLU A 31 -34.58 -20.62 10.10
CA GLU A 31 -34.33 -19.28 10.68
C GLU A 31 -33.51 -19.30 11.99
N THR A 32 -32.84 -20.40 12.29
CA THR A 32 -31.92 -20.51 13.43
C THR A 32 -30.55 -19.96 13.06
N LEU A 33 -30.01 -19.08 13.90
CA LEU A 33 -28.66 -18.55 13.76
C LEU A 33 -27.66 -19.57 14.34
N VAL A 34 -26.68 -19.98 13.55
CA VAL A 34 -25.58 -20.86 13.95
C VAL A 34 -24.29 -20.04 13.89
N CYS A 35 -23.60 -19.89 15.02
CA CYS A 35 -22.34 -19.14 15.09
C CYS A 35 -21.18 -20.07 15.46
N ASN A 36 -20.10 -20.00 14.69
CA ASN A 36 -18.86 -20.73 14.93
C ASN A 36 -17.77 -19.76 15.36
N THR A 37 -17.14 -20.00 16.51
CA THR A 37 -15.96 -19.24 16.92
C THR A 37 -14.74 -19.70 16.13
N VAL A 38 -14.07 -18.74 15.51
CA VAL A 38 -12.85 -18.92 14.72
C VAL A 38 -11.76 -18.05 15.31
N CYS A 39 -10.65 -18.68 15.71
CA CYS A 39 -9.51 -18.00 16.31
C CYS A 39 -8.24 -18.27 15.53
N VAL A 40 -7.44 -17.23 15.30
CA VAL A 40 -6.12 -17.35 14.70
C VAL A 40 -5.09 -17.66 15.77
N GLU A 41 -4.18 -18.58 15.47
CA GLU A 41 -3.09 -18.92 16.38
C GLU A 41 -2.09 -17.76 16.50
N ARG A 42 -1.75 -17.38 17.74
CA ARG A 42 -0.77 -16.35 18.08
C ARG A 42 0.68 -16.85 17.98
N ALA A 43 0.97 -17.67 16.97
CA ALA A 43 2.30 -18.23 16.78
C ALA A 43 3.34 -17.14 16.44
N PRO A 44 4.53 -17.14 17.07
CA PRO A 44 5.60 -16.20 16.76
C PRO A 44 6.27 -16.57 15.43
N CYS A 45 6.80 -15.57 14.75
CA CYS A 45 7.60 -15.77 13.54
C CYS A 45 9.07 -15.88 13.93
N GLN A 46 9.76 -16.89 13.40
CA GLN A 46 11.16 -17.13 13.68
C GLN A 46 12.02 -16.79 12.45
N THR A 47 13.10 -16.06 12.68
CA THR A 47 14.21 -15.90 11.72
C THR A 47 15.45 -16.59 12.28
N GLU A 48 16.56 -16.58 11.52
CA GLU A 48 17.83 -17.11 11.99
C GLU A 48 18.37 -16.38 13.24
N PHE A 49 17.95 -15.12 13.44
CA PHE A 49 18.55 -14.23 14.46
C PHE A 49 17.56 -13.80 15.56
N ALA A 50 16.25 -13.92 15.34
CA ALA A 50 15.26 -13.38 16.27
C ALA A 50 13.89 -14.08 16.20
N PHE A 51 13.12 -13.92 17.28
CA PHE A 51 11.71 -14.25 17.34
C PHE A 51 10.88 -12.97 17.36
N TYR A 52 9.82 -12.95 16.57
CA TYR A 52 8.87 -11.86 16.47
C TYR A 52 7.53 -12.36 17.01
N ASN A 53 6.99 -11.66 18.01
CA ASN A 53 5.67 -11.99 18.53
C ASN A 53 4.60 -11.80 17.44
N HIS A 54 3.47 -12.48 17.57
CA HIS A 54 2.31 -12.25 16.71
C HIS A 54 1.93 -10.75 16.70
N LYS A 55 1.61 -10.22 15.51
CA LYS A 55 1.40 -8.80 15.17
C LYS A 55 2.62 -7.88 15.36
N ALA A 56 3.82 -8.42 15.61
CA ALA A 56 5.01 -7.57 15.67
C ALA A 56 5.38 -7.05 14.27
N PRO A 57 5.76 -5.75 14.15
CA PRO A 57 6.25 -5.20 12.90
C PRO A 57 7.64 -5.74 12.59
N ALA A 58 7.92 -5.89 11.30
CA ALA A 58 9.23 -6.24 10.77
C ALA A 58 9.49 -5.47 9.46
N TYR A 59 10.71 -5.57 8.95
CA TYR A 59 11.10 -5.01 7.67
C TYR A 59 11.93 -6.03 6.91
N GLN A 60 11.63 -6.20 5.62
CA GLN A 60 12.42 -7.02 4.72
C GLN A 60 12.87 -6.18 3.53
N ALA A 61 14.15 -6.31 3.18
CA ALA A 61 14.70 -5.60 2.03
C ALA A 61 13.89 -5.93 0.76
N TYR A 62 13.62 -4.90 -0.05
CA TYR A 62 12.82 -4.94 -1.28
C TYR A 62 11.34 -5.31 -1.14
N ARG A 63 10.94 -5.92 -0.01
CA ARG A 63 9.54 -6.26 0.29
C ARG A 63 8.83 -5.21 1.15
N GLY A 64 9.60 -4.33 1.81
CA GLY A 64 9.09 -3.22 2.61
C GLY A 64 8.73 -3.62 4.04
N ARG A 65 7.71 -2.95 4.60
CA ARG A 65 7.19 -3.29 5.93
C ARG A 65 6.51 -4.65 5.88
N CYS A 66 6.67 -5.42 6.96
CA CYS A 66 6.03 -6.71 7.13
C CYS A 66 5.39 -6.82 8.52
N LEU A 67 4.42 -7.72 8.63
CA LEU A 67 3.76 -8.11 9.88
C LEU A 67 4.12 -9.55 10.19
N CYS A 68 4.55 -9.84 11.41
CA CYS A 68 4.52 -11.22 11.88
C CYS A 68 3.07 -11.61 12.20
N TYR A 69 2.53 -12.60 11.51
CA TYR A 69 1.16 -13.04 11.69
C TYR A 69 1.07 -14.56 11.58
N SER A 70 0.62 -15.20 12.66
CA SER A 70 0.45 -16.65 12.79
C SER A 70 1.66 -17.46 12.27
N GLY A 71 2.85 -17.12 12.76
CA GLY A 71 4.10 -17.80 12.40
C GLY A 71 4.70 -17.45 11.04
N ARG A 72 4.10 -16.51 10.28
CA ARG A 72 4.60 -16.08 8.96
C ARG A 72 4.72 -14.57 8.85
N PHE A 73 5.66 -14.11 8.04
CA PHE A 73 5.76 -12.70 7.69
C PHE A 73 4.87 -12.39 6.49
N ILE A 74 3.99 -11.40 6.65
CA ILE A 74 3.16 -10.86 5.56
C ILE A 74 3.72 -9.47 5.23
N CYS A 75 4.26 -9.29 4.04
CA CYS A 75 4.90 -8.03 3.64
C CYS A 75 4.02 -7.20 2.69
N MET A 76 4.35 -5.91 2.58
CA MET A 76 3.70 -5.00 1.63
C MET A 76 3.87 -5.45 0.19
N ARG A 77 5.07 -5.89 -0.20
CA ARG A 77 5.34 -6.40 -1.55
C ARG A 77 5.68 -7.90 -1.53
N PRO A 78 5.37 -8.63 -2.61
CA PRO A 78 5.89 -9.96 -2.83
C PRO A 78 7.40 -9.92 -3.11
N SER A 79 8.03 -11.10 -3.19
CA SER A 79 9.43 -11.20 -3.60
C SER A 79 9.63 -10.52 -4.96
N PRO A 80 10.67 -9.69 -5.16
CA PRO A 80 10.92 -9.00 -6.43
C PRO A 80 11.03 -9.93 -7.64
N GLU A 81 11.41 -11.19 -7.42
CA GLU A 81 11.56 -12.21 -8.47
C GLU A 81 10.21 -12.80 -8.91
N SER A 82 9.14 -12.61 -8.13
CA SER A 82 7.84 -13.24 -8.41
C SER A 82 6.91 -12.39 -9.28
N TYR A 83 7.34 -11.18 -9.70
CA TYR A 83 6.53 -10.31 -10.52
C TYR A 83 7.36 -9.32 -11.35
N ASN A 84 6.80 -8.88 -12.48
CA ASN A 84 7.32 -7.77 -13.27
C ASN A 84 6.15 -6.86 -13.61
N LEU A 85 6.22 -5.58 -13.24
CA LEU A 85 5.12 -4.63 -13.48
C LEU A 85 5.32 -3.85 -14.80
N PRO A 86 4.30 -3.77 -15.67
CA PRO A 86 4.28 -2.79 -16.76
C PRO A 86 4.04 -1.39 -16.21
N LEU A 87 3.97 -0.40 -17.10
CA LEU A 87 3.54 0.95 -16.72
C LEU A 87 2.07 0.92 -16.25
N GLY A 88 1.75 1.65 -15.19
CA GLY A 88 0.41 1.72 -14.61
C GLY A 88 0.39 2.10 -13.13
N VAL A 89 -0.79 2.00 -12.53
CA VAL A 89 -1.04 2.20 -11.09
C VAL A 89 -1.44 0.87 -10.45
N PHE A 90 -0.77 0.51 -9.36
CA PHE A 90 -0.93 -0.78 -8.70
C PHE A 90 -1.18 -0.63 -7.21
N LEU A 91 -1.97 -1.55 -6.67
CA LEU A 91 -2.16 -1.79 -5.25
C LEU A 91 -1.60 -3.17 -4.92
N PHE A 92 -0.54 -3.20 -4.13
CA PHE A 92 -0.04 -4.41 -3.51
C PHE A 92 -0.81 -4.68 -2.22
N LEU A 93 -1.22 -5.92 -2.02
CA LEU A 93 -1.95 -6.37 -0.85
C LEU A 93 -1.22 -7.58 -0.26
N GLY A 94 -0.87 -7.54 1.02
CA GLY A 94 -0.40 -8.68 1.78
C GLY A 94 -1.55 -9.28 2.57
N TYR A 95 -1.77 -10.59 2.46
CA TYR A 95 -2.89 -11.28 3.08
C TYR A 95 -2.46 -12.48 3.92
N SER A 96 -3.29 -12.84 4.90
CA SER A 96 -3.10 -14.01 5.75
C SER A 96 -3.74 -15.25 5.09
N GLU A 97 -2.91 -16.19 4.61
CA GLU A 97 -3.39 -17.51 4.17
C GLU A 97 -4.12 -18.26 5.29
N THR A 98 -3.70 -18.06 6.54
CA THR A 98 -4.36 -18.66 7.71
C THR A 98 -5.79 -18.16 7.81
N ASP A 99 -6.02 -16.85 7.64
CA ASP A 99 -7.37 -16.27 7.73
C ASP A 99 -8.20 -16.69 6.52
N GLU A 100 -7.60 -16.68 5.31
CA GLU A 100 -8.25 -17.20 4.11
C GLU A 100 -8.72 -18.64 4.30
N ALA A 101 -7.87 -19.54 4.83
CA ALA A 101 -8.21 -20.94 5.05
C ALA A 101 -9.36 -21.11 6.06
N LEU A 102 -9.37 -20.30 7.13
CA LEU A 102 -10.43 -20.33 8.14
C LEU A 102 -11.77 -19.86 7.57
N LEU A 103 -11.76 -18.80 6.76
CA LEU A 103 -12.96 -18.25 6.12
C LEU A 103 -13.47 -19.15 5.00
N LYS A 104 -12.57 -19.72 4.19
CA LYS A 104 -12.91 -20.59 3.06
C LYS A 104 -13.74 -21.79 3.49
N ASN A 105 -13.51 -22.33 4.68
CA ASN A 105 -14.30 -23.43 5.25
C ASN A 105 -15.78 -23.07 5.47
N HIS A 106 -16.13 -21.77 5.51
CA HIS A 106 -17.47 -21.28 5.81
C HIS A 106 -18.10 -20.54 4.62
N SER A 107 -17.30 -19.84 3.80
CA SER A 107 -17.79 -19.03 2.68
C SER A 107 -17.62 -19.67 1.31
N ASN A 108 -16.73 -20.67 1.17
CA ASN A 108 -16.22 -21.16 -0.12
C ASN A 108 -15.57 -20.09 -1.01
N MET A 109 -15.29 -18.90 -0.48
CA MET A 109 -14.67 -17.80 -1.20
C MET A 109 -13.15 -17.87 -1.10
N THR A 110 -12.49 -17.30 -2.09
CA THR A 110 -11.04 -17.26 -2.24
C THR A 110 -10.53 -15.82 -2.15
N VAL A 111 -9.22 -15.64 -1.96
CA VAL A 111 -8.60 -14.31 -1.94
C VAL A 111 -8.87 -13.51 -3.23
N GLN A 112 -9.07 -14.18 -4.37
CA GLN A 112 -9.41 -13.50 -5.62
C GLN A 112 -10.81 -12.87 -5.58
N ASP A 113 -11.76 -13.48 -4.87
CA ASP A 113 -13.12 -12.95 -4.73
C ASP A 113 -13.13 -11.64 -3.93
N ALA A 114 -12.16 -11.45 -3.05
CA ALA A 114 -11.98 -10.22 -2.27
C ALA A 114 -11.69 -8.99 -3.16
N VAL A 115 -11.16 -9.18 -4.38
CA VAL A 115 -10.95 -8.08 -5.34
C VAL A 115 -12.28 -7.45 -5.77
N SER A 116 -13.35 -8.24 -5.87
CA SER A 116 -14.68 -7.73 -6.18
C SER A 116 -15.24 -6.88 -5.03
N SER A 117 -15.03 -7.30 -3.77
CA SER A 117 -15.39 -6.49 -2.60
C SER A 117 -14.59 -5.19 -2.51
N LEU A 118 -13.30 -5.21 -2.86
CA LEU A 118 -12.49 -3.99 -2.99
C LEU A 118 -13.04 -3.06 -4.07
N GLN A 119 -13.47 -3.61 -5.20
CA GLN A 119 -14.09 -2.83 -6.28
C GLN A 119 -15.38 -2.15 -5.81
N GLU A 120 -16.19 -2.85 -5.02
CA GLU A 120 -17.43 -2.31 -4.44
C GLU A 120 -17.13 -1.15 -3.47
N ILE A 121 -16.22 -1.32 -2.51
CA ILE A 121 -15.80 -0.24 -1.61
C ILE A 121 -15.28 0.98 -2.38
N MET A 122 -14.44 0.74 -3.40
CA MET A 122 -13.89 1.81 -4.22
C MET A 122 -15.00 2.61 -4.93
N HIS A 123 -16.11 1.96 -5.32
CA HIS A 123 -17.26 2.60 -5.95
C HIS A 123 -18.20 3.33 -4.98
N HIS A 124 -18.40 2.80 -3.78
CA HIS A 124 -19.42 3.26 -2.85
C HIS A 124 -18.92 4.31 -1.85
N GLU A 125 -17.67 4.21 -1.40
CA GLU A 125 -17.20 4.98 -0.24
C GLU A 125 -16.05 5.94 -0.57
N VAL A 126 -15.30 5.66 -1.64
CA VAL A 126 -14.14 6.46 -2.04
C VAL A 126 -14.53 7.51 -3.09
N THR A 127 -15.23 8.56 -2.63
CA THR A 127 -15.70 9.75 -3.38
C THR A 127 -16.73 9.50 -4.51
N ASN A 128 -17.67 10.44 -4.68
CA ASN A 128 -18.72 10.50 -5.73
C ASN A 128 -18.30 9.80 -7.04
N LYS A 129 -18.68 8.53 -7.24
CA LYS A 129 -18.33 7.70 -8.39
C LYS A 129 -16.85 7.81 -8.79
N THR A 130 -15.98 7.02 -8.16
CA THR A 130 -14.60 6.86 -8.65
C THR A 130 -14.56 6.53 -10.15
N SER A 131 -13.65 7.19 -10.84
CA SER A 131 -13.33 6.95 -12.25
C SER A 131 -12.59 5.63 -12.47
N CYS A 132 -12.24 4.90 -11.42
CA CYS A 132 -11.30 3.79 -11.48
C CYS A 132 -11.98 2.42 -11.37
N SER A 133 -11.34 1.43 -11.97
CA SER A 133 -11.70 0.01 -11.89
C SER A 133 -10.45 -0.81 -11.58
N LEU A 134 -10.59 -1.72 -10.63
CA LEU A 134 -9.59 -2.66 -10.18
C LEU A 134 -9.65 -3.92 -11.02
N THR A 135 -8.48 -4.44 -11.34
CA THR A 135 -8.31 -5.69 -12.06
C THR A 135 -7.20 -6.49 -11.40
N LEU A 136 -7.43 -7.77 -11.15
CA LEU A 136 -6.40 -8.65 -10.62
C LEU A 136 -5.24 -8.76 -11.63
N TYR A 137 -4.02 -8.43 -11.20
CA TYR A 137 -2.81 -8.51 -12.03
C TYR A 137 -2.04 -9.81 -11.76
N ASN A 138 -1.80 -10.13 -10.49
CA ASN A 138 -1.06 -11.32 -10.11
C ASN A 138 -1.46 -11.80 -8.71
N VAL A 139 -1.28 -13.10 -8.48
CA VAL A 139 -1.47 -13.76 -7.19
C VAL A 139 -0.21 -14.50 -6.83
N THR A 140 0.26 -14.30 -5.62
CA THR A 140 1.33 -15.10 -5.02
C THR A 140 0.79 -15.70 -3.72
N LYS A 141 1.62 -16.51 -3.06
CA LYS A 141 1.26 -17.19 -1.81
C LYS A 141 0.81 -16.23 -0.68
N GLU A 142 1.38 -15.04 -0.63
CA GLU A 142 1.20 -14.11 0.50
C GLU A 142 0.81 -12.69 0.06
N ASN A 143 0.73 -12.46 -1.25
CA ASN A 143 0.39 -11.17 -1.81
C ASN A 143 -0.52 -11.27 -3.04
N LEU A 144 -1.44 -10.29 -3.16
CA LEU A 144 -2.14 -9.96 -4.39
C LEU A 144 -1.59 -8.66 -4.97
N ILE A 145 -1.52 -8.60 -6.30
CA ILE A 145 -1.25 -7.38 -7.03
C ILE A 145 -2.50 -7.03 -7.82
N VAL A 146 -3.05 -5.85 -7.56
CA VAL A 146 -4.24 -5.32 -8.24
C VAL A 146 -3.80 -4.11 -9.07
N MET A 147 -4.22 -4.06 -10.32
CA MET A 147 -4.00 -2.92 -11.22
C MET A 147 -5.27 -2.07 -11.26
N ALA A 148 -5.13 -0.76 -11.04
CA ALA A 148 -6.22 0.18 -11.24
C ALA A 148 -6.15 0.78 -12.64
N LYS A 149 -7.30 0.87 -13.30
CA LYS A 149 -7.48 1.46 -14.62
C LYS A 149 -8.63 2.45 -14.61
N LEU A 150 -8.67 3.35 -15.58
CA LEU A 150 -9.88 4.14 -15.84
C LEU A 150 -11.05 3.22 -16.23
N SER A 151 -12.24 3.54 -15.72
CA SER A 151 -13.46 2.80 -15.97
C SER A 151 -13.84 2.84 -17.45
N SER A 152 -14.51 1.79 -17.91
CA SER A 152 -14.88 1.65 -19.32
C SER A 152 -15.78 2.78 -19.83
N GLU A 153 -16.59 3.39 -18.97
CA GLU A 153 -17.43 4.54 -19.29
C GLU A 153 -16.61 5.78 -19.63
N ILE A 154 -15.58 6.06 -18.84
CA ILE A 154 -14.68 7.20 -19.04
C ILE A 154 -13.80 6.97 -20.26
N LEU A 155 -13.29 5.76 -20.45
CA LEU A 155 -12.55 5.41 -21.67
C LEU A 155 -13.41 5.62 -22.93
N ARG A 156 -14.70 5.25 -22.89
CA ARG A 156 -15.64 5.46 -24.01
C ARG A 156 -15.94 6.95 -24.24
N ALA A 157 -16.14 7.73 -23.17
CA ALA A 157 -16.36 9.17 -23.28
C ALA A 157 -15.12 9.88 -23.84
N HIS A 158 -13.92 9.47 -23.41
CA HIS A 158 -12.64 10.00 -23.87
C HIS A 158 -12.38 9.67 -25.35
N ASN A 159 -12.68 8.45 -25.78
CA ASN A 159 -12.49 8.01 -27.17
C ASN A 159 -13.51 8.62 -28.15
N LYS A 160 -14.67 9.10 -27.69
CA LYS A 160 -15.67 9.76 -28.54
C LYS A 160 -15.33 11.22 -28.88
N GLY A 161 -14.42 11.86 -28.14
CA GLY A 161 -14.16 13.30 -28.24
C GLY A 161 -12.90 13.72 -29.02
N LYS A 162 -11.93 12.83 -29.23
CA LYS A 162 -10.62 13.19 -29.80
C LYS A 162 -9.98 11.99 -30.50
N GLY A 163 -9.30 12.26 -31.62
CA GLY A 163 -8.51 11.27 -32.37
C GLY A 163 -7.45 10.58 -31.51
N HIS A 164 -6.96 9.45 -32.00
CA HIS A 164 -5.99 8.53 -31.37
C HIS A 164 -5.07 9.21 -30.34
N HIS A 165 -5.42 9.09 -29.05
CA HIS A 165 -4.63 9.63 -27.95
C HIS A 165 -3.36 8.82 -27.72
N SER A 166 -2.29 9.49 -27.30
CA SER A 166 -1.06 8.79 -26.95
C SER A 166 -1.25 7.99 -25.65
N SER A 167 -0.71 6.78 -25.59
CA SER A 167 -0.76 5.90 -24.41
C SER A 167 -0.26 6.59 -23.13
N LEU A 168 0.63 7.59 -23.26
CA LEU A 168 1.17 8.37 -22.15
C LEU A 168 0.14 9.30 -21.49
N GLU A 169 -0.77 9.89 -22.26
CA GLU A 169 -1.83 10.76 -21.73
C GLU A 169 -2.81 9.94 -20.89
N LEU A 170 -3.17 8.74 -21.35
CA LEU A 170 -4.02 7.81 -20.61
C LEU A 170 -3.36 7.38 -19.29
N LEU A 171 -2.08 7.00 -19.30
CA LEU A 171 -1.33 6.64 -18.09
C LEU A 171 -1.24 7.81 -17.09
N THR A 172 -1.08 9.03 -17.60
CA THR A 172 -1.08 10.22 -16.75
C THR A 172 -2.45 10.41 -16.09
N LYS A 173 -3.52 10.27 -16.87
CA LYS A 173 -4.89 10.44 -16.37
C LYS A 173 -5.26 9.35 -15.37
N GLU A 174 -4.86 8.10 -15.62
CA GLU A 174 -5.03 6.98 -14.70
C GLU A 174 -4.31 7.23 -13.36
N LYS A 175 -3.08 7.75 -13.40
CA LYS A 175 -2.37 8.20 -12.18
C LYS A 175 -3.15 9.27 -11.42
N GLU A 176 -3.64 10.30 -12.10
CA GLU A 176 -4.36 11.41 -11.47
C GLU A 176 -5.66 10.96 -10.78
N GLU A 177 -6.39 10.04 -11.42
CA GLU A 177 -7.70 9.60 -10.92
C GLU A 177 -7.61 8.46 -9.90
N CYS A 178 -6.65 7.54 -10.04
CA CYS A 178 -6.66 6.29 -9.28
C CYS A 178 -5.72 6.27 -8.07
N VAL A 179 -4.70 7.14 -8.00
CA VAL A 179 -3.73 7.08 -6.90
C VAL A 179 -4.36 7.43 -5.55
N ALA A 180 -5.11 8.53 -5.47
CA ALA A 180 -5.71 8.96 -4.19
C ALA A 180 -6.73 7.94 -3.65
N PRO A 181 -7.66 7.39 -4.45
CA PRO A 181 -8.54 6.32 -3.98
C PRO A 181 -7.80 5.07 -3.48
N LEU A 182 -6.76 4.65 -4.18
CA LEU A 182 -5.96 3.50 -3.74
C LEU A 182 -5.17 3.80 -2.46
N GLN A 183 -4.73 5.04 -2.26
CA GLN A 183 -4.06 5.46 -1.04
C GLN A 183 -5.00 5.42 0.16
N ASP A 184 -6.26 5.84 0.00
CA ASP A 184 -7.29 5.72 1.03
C ASP A 184 -7.53 4.25 1.42
N ILE A 185 -7.71 3.37 0.42
CA ILE A 185 -7.83 1.91 0.65
C ILE A 185 -6.59 1.37 1.39
N SER A 186 -5.40 1.74 0.92
CA SER A 186 -4.14 1.30 1.51
C SER A 186 -4.01 1.78 2.97
N GLU A 187 -4.42 3.00 3.27
CA GLU A 187 -4.42 3.54 4.63
C GLU A 187 -5.41 2.80 5.52
N LYS A 188 -6.65 2.61 5.07
CA LYS A 188 -7.70 1.90 5.81
C LYS A 188 -7.30 0.46 6.15
N ILE A 189 -6.68 -0.26 5.22
CA ILE A 189 -6.15 -1.61 5.49
C ILE A 189 -5.05 -1.57 6.55
N ASN A 190 -4.04 -0.71 6.36
CA ASN A 190 -2.88 -0.65 7.26
C ASN A 190 -3.23 -0.16 8.67
N THR A 191 -4.28 0.66 8.80
CA THR A 191 -4.78 1.18 10.08
C THR A 191 -5.85 0.29 10.73
N HIS A 192 -6.15 -0.86 10.13
CA HIS A 192 -7.19 -1.79 10.61
C HIS A 192 -8.57 -1.12 10.73
N HIS A 193 -8.94 -0.31 9.73
CA HIS A 193 -10.22 0.39 9.70
C HIS A 193 -11.40 -0.60 9.75
N PRO A 194 -12.46 -0.34 10.55
CA PRO A 194 -13.57 -1.28 10.74
C PRO A 194 -14.24 -1.76 9.46
N GLU A 195 -14.37 -0.88 8.46
CA GLU A 195 -14.92 -1.19 7.13
C GLU A 195 -14.18 -2.35 6.45
N PHE A 196 -12.87 -2.46 6.62
CA PHE A 196 -12.06 -3.54 6.04
C PHE A 196 -11.92 -4.70 7.01
N HIS A 197 -11.67 -4.41 8.28
CA HIS A 197 -11.40 -5.43 9.28
C HIS A 197 -12.64 -6.29 9.61
N SER A 198 -13.84 -5.71 9.60
CA SER A 198 -15.10 -6.42 9.85
C SER A 198 -15.71 -7.06 8.59
N HIS A 199 -15.25 -6.68 7.41
CA HIS A 199 -15.74 -7.25 6.16
C HIS A 199 -15.18 -8.65 5.96
N LEU A 200 -16.07 -9.63 5.73
CA LEU A 200 -15.76 -11.05 5.61
C LEU A 200 -14.53 -11.31 4.74
N LEU A 201 -14.52 -10.83 3.49
CA LEU A 201 -13.41 -11.06 2.55
C LEU A 201 -12.22 -10.12 2.66
N LEU A 202 -12.38 -8.94 3.25
CA LEU A 202 -11.30 -7.95 3.28
C LEU A 202 -10.48 -8.03 4.56
N SER A 203 -11.02 -8.66 5.59
CA SER A 203 -10.36 -8.88 6.88
C SER A 203 -9.06 -9.69 6.77
N ILE A 204 -8.88 -10.46 5.69
CA ILE A 204 -7.67 -11.23 5.41
C ILE A 204 -6.47 -10.34 5.03
N PHE A 205 -6.71 -9.12 4.54
CA PHE A 205 -5.65 -8.18 4.17
C PHE A 205 -5.04 -7.55 5.42
N LYS A 206 -3.72 -7.65 5.55
CA LYS A 206 -2.96 -7.15 6.71
C LYS A 206 -2.03 -5.99 6.37
N MET A 207 -1.64 -5.90 5.11
CA MET A 207 -0.70 -4.91 4.60
C MET A 207 -1.13 -4.45 3.22
N ALA A 208 -0.95 -3.17 2.93
CA ALA A 208 -1.22 -2.61 1.61
C ALA A 208 -0.21 -1.53 1.24
N GLU A 209 0.12 -1.43 -0.04
CA GLU A 209 0.97 -0.36 -0.58
C GLU A 209 0.61 -0.02 -2.02
N VAL A 210 0.58 1.28 -2.34
CA VAL A 210 0.36 1.78 -3.70
C VAL A 210 1.69 1.97 -4.41
N GLU A 211 1.78 1.47 -5.64
CA GLU A 211 2.94 1.65 -6.52
C GLU A 211 2.51 2.30 -7.83
N VAL A 212 3.25 3.32 -8.25
CA VAL A 212 2.97 4.07 -9.47
C VAL A 212 4.16 3.96 -10.41
N LYS A 213 3.96 3.25 -11.52
CA LYS A 213 4.97 3.08 -12.55
C LYS A 213 4.53 3.80 -13.82
N VAL A 214 4.63 5.13 -13.84
CA VAL A 214 4.36 5.92 -15.06
C VAL A 214 5.60 6.67 -15.50
N PRO A 215 5.81 6.92 -16.80
CA PRO A 215 6.93 7.73 -17.25
C PRO A 215 6.80 9.13 -16.66
N SER A 216 7.87 9.61 -16.03
CA SER A 216 7.94 11.02 -15.64
C SER A 216 7.82 11.85 -16.91
N LYS A 217 6.86 12.79 -16.95
CA LYS A 217 6.91 13.86 -17.95
C LYS A 217 8.27 14.49 -17.79
N SER A 218 9.10 14.48 -18.83
CA SER A 218 10.34 15.23 -18.84
C SER A 218 10.00 16.71 -18.77
N SER A 219 9.74 17.23 -17.57
CA SER A 219 10.11 18.61 -17.29
C SER A 219 11.62 18.60 -17.49
N GLY A 220 12.09 19.12 -18.61
CA GLY A 220 13.47 19.53 -18.70
C GLY A 220 13.69 20.45 -17.51
N SER A 221 14.29 19.92 -16.45
CA SER A 221 14.90 20.78 -15.45
C SER A 221 15.81 21.71 -16.25
N PRO A 222 15.74 23.03 -16.10
CA PRO A 222 16.84 23.85 -16.58
C PRO A 222 18.07 23.23 -15.94
N ALA A 223 19.02 22.80 -16.78
CA ALA A 223 20.29 22.29 -16.33
C ALA A 223 20.78 23.26 -15.26
N ASN A 224 20.80 22.81 -14.01
CA ASN A 224 21.35 23.57 -12.92
C ASN A 224 22.80 23.83 -13.34
N PRO A 225 23.22 25.07 -13.65
CA PRO A 225 24.62 25.29 -13.97
C PRO A 225 25.38 24.87 -12.71
N GLN A 226 26.30 23.93 -12.88
CA GLN A 226 27.23 23.55 -11.83
C GLN A 226 27.76 24.83 -11.16
N PRO A 227 27.80 24.92 -9.82
CA PRO A 227 28.57 25.96 -9.16
C PRO A 227 30.05 25.58 -9.23
N SER A 228 30.59 25.59 -10.44
CA SER A 228 32.01 25.40 -10.72
C SER A 228 32.66 26.80 -10.81
N LEU A 229 33.67 27.02 -9.97
CA LEU A 229 34.66 28.12 -9.93
C LEU A 229 34.45 29.36 -9.03
N VAL A 230 33.27 29.73 -8.53
CA VAL A 230 33.18 30.98 -7.73
C VAL A 230 33.66 30.83 -6.27
N LEU A 231 33.69 29.61 -5.71
CA LEU A 231 34.14 29.38 -4.33
C LEU A 231 35.67 29.24 -4.15
N LEU A 232 36.46 29.21 -5.22
CA LEU A 232 37.93 29.14 -5.10
C LEU A 232 38.61 30.52 -5.02
N LEU A 233 37.90 31.60 -5.33
CA LEU A 233 38.44 32.97 -5.29
C LEU A 233 38.23 33.67 -3.94
N SER A 234 37.28 33.25 -3.11
CA SER A 234 37.07 33.85 -1.78
C SER A 234 38.05 33.35 -0.72
N GLY A 235 38.64 32.16 -0.88
CA GLY A 235 39.65 31.61 0.03
C GLY A 235 41.02 32.28 -0.07
N LEU A 236 41.42 32.73 -1.26
CA LEU A 236 42.73 33.37 -1.48
C LEU A 236 42.80 34.81 -0.95
N VAL A 237 41.68 35.53 -0.94
CA VAL A 237 41.63 36.90 -0.39
C VAL A 237 41.67 36.88 1.14
N ALA A 238 41.02 35.91 1.79
CA ALA A 238 41.04 35.77 3.24
C ALA A 238 42.43 35.38 3.77
N SER A 239 43.16 34.49 3.08
CA SER A 239 44.51 34.11 3.51
C SER A 239 45.55 35.23 3.34
N SER A 240 45.34 36.13 2.36
CA SER A 240 46.20 37.29 2.13
C SER A 240 46.01 38.37 3.20
N LEU A 241 44.77 38.58 3.66
CA LEU A 241 44.44 39.53 4.74
C LEU A 241 44.97 39.07 6.12
N VAL A 242 44.93 37.76 6.42
CA VAL A 242 45.47 37.21 7.67
C VAL A 242 47.00 37.33 7.72
N LEU A 243 47.69 37.13 6.59
CA LEU A 243 49.15 37.33 6.51
C LEU A 243 49.54 38.81 6.64
N PHE A 244 48.76 39.74 6.05
CA PHE A 244 48.99 41.18 6.21
C PHE A 244 48.80 41.65 7.67
N PHE A 245 47.77 41.17 8.36
CA PHE A 245 47.56 41.51 9.78
C PHE A 245 48.63 40.91 10.70
N ARG A 246 49.10 39.68 10.43
CA ARG A 246 50.21 39.08 11.19
C ARG A 246 51.52 39.85 11.02
N HIS A 247 51.79 40.41 9.84
CA HIS A 247 53.04 41.14 9.60
C HIS A 247 53.06 42.53 10.27
N GLN A 248 51.90 43.18 10.43
CA GLN A 248 51.81 44.47 11.14
C GLN A 248 51.95 44.33 12.67
N LEU A 249 51.57 43.18 13.25
CA LEU A 249 51.64 42.94 14.70
C LEU A 249 53.04 42.59 15.23
N MET A 250 54.02 42.30 14.37
CA MET A 250 55.41 42.04 14.79
C MET A 250 56.33 43.27 14.71
N LYS A 251 55.79 44.47 14.43
CA LYS A 251 56.58 45.69 14.22
C LYS A 251 56.39 46.79 15.27
N SER A 252 55.78 46.46 16.41
CA SER A 252 55.77 47.36 17.57
C SER A 252 57.05 47.18 18.40
N PRO A 253 57.91 48.20 18.56
CA PRO A 253 59.06 48.14 19.45
C PRO A 253 58.61 48.16 20.92
N PRO A 254 59.38 47.56 21.84
CA PRO A 254 59.07 47.61 23.27
C PRO A 254 59.23 49.04 23.79
N VAL A 255 58.19 49.53 24.47
CA VAL A 255 58.27 50.76 25.26
C VAL A 255 58.88 50.41 26.61
N SER A 256 60.04 51.00 26.89
CA SER A 256 60.64 51.12 28.22
C SER A 256 60.02 52.27 29.00
#